data_AF-A0A967CS47-F1
#
_entry.id   AF-A0A967CS47-F1
#
_cell.length_a   1.000
_cell.length_b   1.000
_cell.length_c   1.000
_cell.angle_alpha   90.00
_cell.angle_beta   90.00
_cell.angle_gamma   90.00
#
_symmetry.space_group_name_H-M   'P 1'
#
loop_
_entity.id
_entity.type
_entity.pdbx_description
1 polymer ?
#
loop_
_entity_poly.entity_id
_entity_poly.type
_entity_poly.pdbx_seq_one_letter_code
_entity_poly.pdbx_strand_id
1 'polypeptide(L)'
;MSAYDNIARGVLRFRRRVFPQRRAVYESLAKHQAPQVLFIGCIDSRVAPADLCHTGPGEMFVERTPGNLVPVYAEAAVGVSASIEYAVVALEVAHIIVCGHSDCGALKGLMHPEKLQVLPAVGRWLSHATEAL
;
A
#
# COMPACT_ATOMS: atom_id res chain seq x y z
N MET A 1 -17.78 -0.99 22.77
CA MET A 1 -16.31 -0.95 22.56
C MET A 1 -16.08 -0.51 21.13
N SER A 2 -15.50 0.65 20.92
CA SER A 2 -15.43 1.29 19.60
C SER A 2 -14.34 0.69 18.71
N ALA A 3 -14.42 0.93 17.41
CA ALA A 3 -13.35 0.60 16.46
C ALA A 3 -12.02 1.27 16.86
N TYR A 4 -12.10 2.51 17.36
CA TYR A 4 -10.96 3.24 17.89
C TYR A 4 -10.32 2.52 19.09
N ASP A 5 -11.12 2.03 20.04
CA ASP A 5 -10.62 1.29 21.21
C ASP A 5 -9.90 0.00 20.82
N ASN A 6 -10.30 -0.63 19.72
CA ASN A 6 -9.65 -1.82 19.19
C ASN A 6 -8.26 -1.48 18.62
N ILE A 7 -8.15 -0.42 17.82
CA ILE A 7 -6.87 0.02 17.25
C ILE A 7 -5.90 0.44 18.35
N ALA A 8 -6.36 1.28 19.30
CA ALA A 8 -5.54 1.75 20.42
C ALA A 8 -5.02 0.58 21.26
N ARG A 9 -5.87 -0.40 21.59
CA ARG A 9 -5.42 -1.61 22.31
C ARG A 9 -4.54 -2.50 21.46
N GLY A 10 -4.72 -2.53 20.14
CA GLY A 10 -3.83 -3.20 19.20
C GLY A 10 -2.40 -2.68 19.28
N VAL A 11 -2.22 -1.35 19.29
CA VAL A 11 -0.90 -0.71 19.47
C VAL A 11 -0.30 -1.05 20.84
N LEU A 12 -1.10 -0.99 21.91
CA LEU A 12 -0.62 -1.38 23.25
C LEU A 12 -0.22 -2.85 23.32
N ARG A 13 -0.97 -3.74 22.67
CA ARG A 13 -0.66 -5.17 22.55
C ARG A 13 0.63 -5.38 21.78
N PHE A 14 0.83 -4.68 20.68
CA PHE A 14 2.07 -4.73 19.90
C PHE A 14 3.27 -4.38 20.80
N ARG A 15 3.21 -3.24 21.48
CA ARG A 15 4.30 -2.76 22.34
C ARG A 15 4.59 -3.69 23.52
N ARG A 16 3.55 -4.24 24.15
CA ARG A 16 3.70 -5.04 25.38
C ARG A 16 3.96 -6.53 25.14
N ARG A 17 3.54 -7.07 23.99
CA ARG A 17 3.60 -8.52 23.73
C ARG A 17 4.37 -8.88 22.45
N VAL A 18 4.03 -8.25 21.32
CA VAL A 18 4.61 -8.62 20.02
C VAL A 18 6.05 -8.14 19.88
N PHE A 19 6.32 -6.87 20.18
CA PHE A 19 7.66 -6.29 20.04
C PHE A 19 8.71 -7.00 20.92
N PRO A 20 8.47 -7.29 22.22
CA PRO A 20 9.45 -8.00 23.05
C PRO A 20 9.82 -9.39 22.50
N GLN A 21 8.85 -10.12 21.94
CA GLN A 21 9.06 -11.44 21.35
C GLN A 21 9.87 -11.41 20.06
N ARG A 22 9.84 -10.28 19.32
CA ARG A 22 10.55 -10.08 18.05
C ARG A 22 11.59 -8.97 18.13
N ARG A 23 12.09 -8.68 19.34
CA ARG A 23 12.95 -7.53 19.63
C ARG A 23 14.16 -7.47 18.70
N ALA A 24 14.87 -8.58 18.56
CA ALA A 24 16.06 -8.67 17.72
C ALA A 24 15.78 -8.29 16.26
N VAL A 25 14.62 -8.71 15.72
CA VAL A 25 14.19 -8.36 14.35
C VAL A 25 13.98 -6.86 14.24
N TYR A 26 13.19 -6.25 15.13
CA TYR A 26 12.92 -4.82 15.05
C TYR A 26 14.14 -3.94 15.36
N GLU A 27 15.03 -4.36 16.27
CA GLU A 27 16.28 -3.65 16.55
C GLU A 27 17.25 -3.72 15.36
N SER A 28 17.24 -4.83 14.61
CA SER A 28 17.97 -4.91 13.35
C SER A 28 17.36 -4.00 12.27
N LEU A 29 16.04 -4.05 12.09
CA LEU A 29 15.33 -3.24 11.09
C LEU A 29 15.39 -1.74 11.37
N ALA A 30 15.53 -1.34 12.64
CA ALA A 30 15.72 0.06 13.02
C ALA A 30 17.04 0.64 12.51
N LYS A 31 18.03 -0.19 12.17
CA LYS A 31 19.32 0.23 11.61
C LYS A 31 19.27 0.29 10.09
N HIS A 32 18.63 -0.69 9.46
CA HIS A 32 18.59 -0.83 8.01
C HIS A 32 17.43 -1.73 7.57
N GLN A 33 16.85 -1.43 6.40
CA GLN A 33 15.90 -2.27 5.70
C GLN A 33 16.45 -2.64 4.32
N ALA A 34 16.23 -3.88 3.88
CA ALA A 34 16.63 -4.38 2.56
C ALA A 34 15.53 -5.27 1.96
N PRO A 35 14.31 -4.74 1.76
CA PRO A 35 13.23 -5.52 1.14
C PRO A 35 13.63 -5.91 -0.28
N GLN A 36 13.21 -7.10 -0.73
CA GLN A 36 13.50 -7.57 -2.09
C GLN A 36 12.39 -7.23 -3.08
N VAL A 37 11.24 -6.77 -2.58
CA VAL A 37 10.02 -6.56 -3.36
C VAL A 37 9.39 -5.21 -3.00
N LEU A 38 9.04 -4.42 -4.02
CA LEU A 38 8.02 -3.38 -3.93
C LEU A 38 6.66 -3.99 -4.29
N PHE A 39 5.71 -3.97 -3.36
CA PHE A 39 4.33 -4.41 -3.57
C PHE A 39 3.41 -3.19 -3.69
N ILE A 40 2.79 -3.01 -4.85
CA ILE A 40 1.82 -1.95 -5.13
C ILE A 40 0.42 -2.56 -5.08
N GLY A 41 -0.34 -2.22 -4.05
CA GLY A 41 -1.68 -2.79 -3.78
C GLY A 41 -2.78 -1.74 -3.69
N CYS A 42 -4.03 -2.20 -3.56
CA CYS A 42 -5.16 -1.30 -3.38
C CYS A 42 -5.27 -0.84 -1.91
N ILE A 43 -5.77 0.37 -1.65
CA ILE A 43 -6.11 0.85 -0.29
C ILE A 43 -7.33 0.14 0.34
N ASP A 44 -7.95 -0.80 -0.38
CA ASP A 44 -9.08 -1.60 0.10
C ASP A 44 -8.76 -2.30 1.42
N SER A 45 -9.57 -2.09 2.45
CA SER A 45 -9.33 -2.62 3.80
C SER A 45 -9.39 -4.14 3.88
N ARG A 46 -9.94 -4.83 2.85
CA ARG A 46 -9.94 -6.29 2.71
C ARG A 46 -8.59 -6.82 2.21
N VAL A 47 -7.76 -5.95 1.64
CA VAL A 47 -6.43 -6.29 1.12
C VAL A 47 -5.38 -5.95 2.17
N ALA A 48 -4.72 -6.97 2.71
CA ALA A 48 -3.62 -6.86 3.66
C ALA A 48 -2.38 -7.58 3.09
N PRO A 49 -1.47 -6.87 2.39
CA PRO A 49 -0.37 -7.52 1.65
C PRO A 49 0.49 -8.46 2.50
N ALA A 50 0.81 -8.07 3.74
CA ALA A 50 1.62 -8.89 4.64
C ALA A 50 0.92 -10.20 5.03
N ASP A 51 -0.41 -10.18 5.21
CA ASP A 51 -1.19 -11.37 5.54
C ASP A 51 -1.35 -12.27 4.30
N LEU A 52 -1.60 -11.67 3.13
CA LEU A 52 -1.77 -12.39 1.85
C LEU A 52 -0.50 -13.12 1.42
N CYS A 53 0.66 -12.49 1.61
CA CYS A 53 1.96 -13.04 1.20
C CYS A 53 2.70 -13.75 2.34
N HIS A 54 2.11 -13.83 3.54
CA HIS A 54 2.74 -14.40 4.73
C HIS A 54 4.11 -13.82 5.08
N THR A 55 4.27 -12.50 4.92
CA THR A 55 5.54 -11.81 5.16
C THR A 55 5.58 -11.06 6.48
N GLY A 56 6.76 -11.02 7.09
CA GLY A 56 7.09 -10.21 8.24
C GLY A 56 7.59 -8.80 7.91
N PRO A 57 7.90 -8.01 8.96
CA PRO A 57 8.49 -6.69 8.82
C PRO A 57 9.82 -6.74 8.06
N GLY A 58 10.01 -5.80 7.13
CA GLY A 58 11.26 -5.66 6.36
C GLY A 58 11.37 -6.54 5.11
N GLU A 59 10.45 -7.49 4.89
CA GLU A 59 10.51 -8.38 3.71
C GLU A 59 9.96 -7.73 2.44
N MET A 60 9.04 -6.77 2.57
CA MET A 60 8.45 -6.02 1.45
C MET A 60 8.37 -4.52 1.75
N PHE A 61 8.57 -3.72 0.72
CA PHE A 61 8.22 -2.31 0.69
C PHE A 61 6.82 -2.18 0.06
N VAL A 62 5.90 -1.42 0.65
CA VAL A 62 4.48 -1.45 0.26
C VAL A 62 3.98 -0.06 -0.08
N GLU A 63 3.46 0.10 -1.30
CA GLU A 63 2.73 1.27 -1.76
C GLU A 63 1.25 0.90 -1.93
N ARG A 64 0.32 1.76 -1.50
CA ARG A 64 -1.11 1.48 -1.62
C ARG A 64 -1.87 2.68 -2.16
N THR A 65 -2.57 2.48 -3.28
CA THR A 65 -3.35 3.51 -3.95
C THR A 65 -4.79 3.05 -4.24
N PRO A 66 -5.76 3.96 -4.48
CA PRO A 66 -7.09 3.57 -4.95
C PRO A 66 -6.98 2.80 -6.29
N GLY A 67 -7.35 1.53 -6.28
CA GLY A 67 -7.27 0.69 -7.48
C GLY A 67 -5.87 0.26 -7.89
N ASN A 68 -4.87 0.32 -6.98
CA ASN A 68 -3.50 -0.16 -7.23
C ASN A 68 -2.88 0.39 -8.52
N LEU A 69 -3.22 1.63 -8.88
CA LEU A 69 -2.76 2.26 -10.12
C LEU A 69 -1.32 2.73 -9.99
N VAL A 70 -0.59 2.58 -11.09
CA VAL A 70 0.74 3.16 -11.32
C VAL A 70 0.60 4.10 -12.50
N PRO A 71 0.48 5.42 -12.28
CA PRO A 71 0.37 6.38 -13.36
C PRO A 71 1.64 6.45 -14.20
N VAL A 72 1.49 6.88 -15.46
CA VAL A 72 2.64 7.32 -16.27
C VAL A 72 3.39 8.41 -15.52
N TYR A 73 4.72 8.39 -15.58
CA TYR A 73 5.56 9.39 -14.92
C TYR A 73 5.16 10.81 -15.35
N ALA A 74 4.61 11.55 -14.38
CA ALA A 74 4.17 12.93 -14.53
C ALA A 74 4.16 13.61 -13.15
N GLU A 75 4.20 14.95 -13.15
CA GLU A 75 4.15 15.76 -11.93
C GLU A 75 2.87 15.53 -11.09
N ALA A 76 1.80 15.01 -11.69
CA ALA A 76 0.53 14.77 -10.99
C ALA A 76 0.56 13.57 -10.00
N ALA A 77 1.55 12.67 -10.12
CA ALA A 77 1.62 11.41 -9.37
C ALA A 77 2.91 11.27 -8.53
N VAL A 78 3.43 12.38 -7.99
CA VAL A 78 4.72 12.43 -7.28
C VAL A 78 4.82 11.38 -6.18
N GLY A 79 3.73 11.09 -5.45
CA GLY A 79 3.75 10.09 -4.38
C GLY A 79 4.15 8.69 -4.85
N VAL A 80 3.48 8.18 -5.90
CA VAL A 80 3.78 6.84 -6.44
C VAL A 80 5.15 6.81 -7.10
N SER A 81 5.48 7.85 -7.88
CA SER A 81 6.80 7.96 -8.50
C SER A 81 7.92 7.97 -7.47
N ALA A 82 7.75 8.72 -6.37
CA ALA A 82 8.74 8.78 -5.28
C ALA A 82 8.85 7.44 -4.53
N SER A 83 7.73 6.74 -4.30
CA SER A 83 7.75 5.40 -3.70
C SER A 83 8.50 4.39 -4.58
N ILE A 84 8.27 4.42 -5.90
CA ILE A 84 8.99 3.58 -6.86
C ILE A 84 10.47 3.95 -6.93
N GLU A 85 10.79 5.24 -7.06
CA GLU A 85 12.16 5.74 -7.08
C GLU A 85 12.91 5.32 -5.82
N TYR A 86 12.32 5.51 -4.64
CA TYR A 86 12.95 5.11 -3.38
C TYR A 86 13.16 3.59 -3.31
N ALA A 87 12.15 2.79 -3.71
CA ALA A 87 12.29 1.35 -3.70
C ALA A 87 13.38 0.85 -4.66
N VAL A 88 13.45 1.41 -5.87
CA VAL A 88 14.39 0.95 -6.91
C VAL A 88 15.79 1.51 -6.68
N VAL A 89 15.92 2.81 -6.43
CA VAL A 89 17.21 3.51 -6.38
C VAL A 89 17.83 3.46 -4.99
N ALA A 90 17.03 3.64 -3.93
CA ALA A 90 17.55 3.69 -2.57
C ALA A 90 17.54 2.33 -1.85
N LEU A 91 16.55 1.48 -2.14
CA LEU A 91 16.43 0.16 -1.50
C LEU A 91 16.83 -1.01 -2.40
N GLU A 92 17.09 -0.76 -3.69
CA GLU A 92 17.55 -1.76 -4.67
C GLU A 92 16.66 -3.01 -4.70
N VAL A 93 15.33 -2.83 -4.64
CA VAL A 93 14.39 -3.97 -4.73
C VAL A 93 14.58 -4.74 -6.04
N ALA A 94 14.61 -6.07 -5.98
CA ALA A 94 14.77 -6.92 -7.14
C ALA A 94 13.49 -7.07 -7.96
N HIS A 95 12.32 -6.89 -7.33
CA HIS A 95 11.02 -7.13 -7.95
C HIS A 95 10.01 -6.03 -7.63
N ILE A 96 9.13 -5.75 -8.59
CA ILE A 96 7.95 -4.91 -8.42
C ILE A 96 6.73 -5.76 -8.74
N ILE A 97 5.76 -5.81 -7.82
CA ILE A 97 4.49 -6.50 -7.98
C ILE A 97 3.37 -5.47 -7.98
N VAL A 98 2.56 -5.44 -9.03
CA VAL A 98 1.29 -4.69 -9.06
C VAL A 98 0.16 -5.68 -8.82
N CYS A 99 -0.51 -5.58 -7.68
CA CYS A 99 -1.52 -6.54 -7.25
C CYS A 99 -2.92 -5.94 -7.29
N GLY A 100 -3.71 -6.36 -8.28
CA GLY A 100 -5.14 -6.14 -8.34
C GLY A 100 -5.91 -7.01 -7.33
N HIS A 101 -7.21 -6.76 -7.20
CA HIS A 101 -8.08 -7.62 -6.40
C HIS A 101 -9.50 -7.66 -6.96
N SER A 102 -10.22 -8.73 -6.66
CA SER A 102 -11.63 -8.86 -7.00
C SER A 102 -12.46 -7.77 -6.33
N ASP A 103 -13.54 -7.35 -6.99
CA ASP A 103 -14.54 -6.46 -6.41
C ASP A 103 -14.00 -5.07 -6.01
N CYS A 104 -13.05 -4.54 -6.79
CA CYS A 104 -12.42 -3.25 -6.51
C CYS A 104 -13.39 -2.07 -6.66
N GLY A 105 -13.61 -1.34 -5.57
CA GLY A 105 -14.48 -0.15 -5.57
C GLY A 105 -13.98 0.98 -6.47
N ALA A 106 -12.66 1.15 -6.57
CA ALA A 106 -12.05 2.15 -7.45
C ALA A 106 -12.34 1.84 -8.93
N LEU A 107 -12.13 0.60 -9.37
CA LEU A 107 -12.43 0.22 -10.76
C LEU A 107 -13.92 0.24 -11.07
N LYS A 108 -14.80 -0.12 -10.11
CA LYS A 108 -16.24 0.12 -10.26
C LYS A 108 -16.58 1.61 -10.44
N GLY A 109 -15.90 2.49 -9.71
CA GLY A 109 -16.05 3.93 -9.88
C GLY A 109 -15.61 4.38 -11.28
N LEU A 110 -14.52 3.82 -11.79
CA LEU A 110 -14.03 4.07 -13.15
C LEU A 110 -15.05 3.62 -14.23
N MET A 111 -15.71 2.46 -14.04
CA MET A 111 -16.81 1.98 -14.91
C MET A 111 -18.09 2.83 -14.83
N HIS A 112 -18.23 3.64 -13.78
CA HIS A 112 -19.43 4.42 -13.46
C HIS A 112 -19.06 5.88 -13.13
N PRO A 113 -18.60 6.67 -14.12
CA PRO A 113 -18.05 8.01 -13.89
C PRO A 113 -19.03 8.98 -13.19
N GLU A 114 -20.33 8.76 -13.31
CA GLU A 114 -21.37 9.52 -12.61
C GLU A 114 -21.19 9.47 -11.07
N LYS A 115 -20.67 8.35 -10.54
CA LYS A 115 -20.41 8.18 -9.10
C LYS A 115 -19.17 8.93 -8.63
N LEU A 116 -18.28 9.32 -9.55
CA LEU A 116 -17.04 10.05 -9.23
C LEU A 116 -17.25 11.56 -9.14
N GLN A 117 -18.40 12.09 -9.56
CA GLN A 117 -18.71 13.53 -9.52
C GLN A 117 -18.61 14.10 -8.08
N VAL A 118 -18.97 13.31 -7.08
CA VAL A 118 -18.87 13.69 -5.65
C VAL A 118 -17.49 13.38 -5.02
N LEU A 119 -16.58 12.76 -5.78
CA LEU A 119 -15.24 12.37 -5.35
C LEU A 119 -14.17 12.93 -6.32
N PRO A 120 -14.05 14.26 -6.49
CA PRO A 120 -13.23 14.85 -7.55
C PRO A 120 -11.74 14.45 -7.49
N ALA A 121 -11.18 14.25 -6.29
CA ALA A 121 -9.81 13.77 -6.14
C ALA A 121 -9.65 12.33 -6.63
N VAL A 122 -10.62 11.45 -6.32
CA VAL A 122 -10.65 10.07 -6.80
C VAL A 122 -10.89 10.03 -8.30
N GLY A 123 -11.78 10.87 -8.82
CA GLY A 123 -12.02 11.00 -10.26
C GLY A 123 -10.75 11.36 -11.04
N ARG A 124 -10.01 12.38 -10.58
CA ARG A 124 -8.71 12.74 -11.17
C ARG A 124 -7.67 11.64 -11.03
N TRP A 125 -7.66 10.91 -9.91
CA TRP A 125 -6.74 9.79 -9.74
C TRP A 125 -7.05 8.66 -10.73
N LEU A 126 -8.32 8.28 -10.86
CA LEU A 126 -8.75 7.20 -11.73
C LEU A 126 -8.68 7.55 -13.22
N SER A 127 -8.55 8.83 -13.58
CA SER A 127 -8.30 9.21 -14.98
C SER A 127 -6.97 8.68 -15.51
N HIS A 128 -6.04 8.26 -14.63
CA HIS A 128 -4.82 7.56 -15.04
C HIS A 128 -5.06 6.14 -15.57
N ALA A 129 -6.28 5.59 -15.43
CA ALA A 129 -6.63 4.24 -15.86
C ALA A 129 -7.74 4.21 -16.93
N THR A 130 -8.14 5.34 -17.50
CA THR A 130 -9.22 5.38 -18.50
C THR A 130 -8.89 4.61 -19.78
N GLU A 131 -7.62 4.49 -20.16
CA GLU A 131 -7.19 3.70 -21.31
C GLU A 131 -7.27 2.18 -21.08
N ALA A 132 -7.46 1.75 -19.83
CA ALA A 132 -7.62 0.34 -19.47
C ALA A 132 -9.08 -0.15 -19.54
N LEU A 133 -10.03 0.74 -19.90
CA LEU A 133 -11.43 0.43 -20.18
C LEU A 133 -11.64 0.07 -21.66
#